data_AF-C9RFI1-F1
#
_entry.id   AF-C9RFI1-F1
#
_cell.length_a   1.000
_cell.length_b   1.000
_cell.length_c   1.000
_cell.angle_alpha   90.00
_cell.angle_beta   90.00
_cell.angle_gamma   90.00
#
_symmetry.space_group_name_H-M   'P 1'
#
loop_
_entity.id
_entity.type
_entity.pdbx_description
1 polymer ?
#
loop_
_entity_poly.entity_id
_entity_poly.type
_entity_poly.pdbx_seq_one_letter_code
_entity_poly.pdbx_strand_id
1 'polypeptide(L)'
;MQILVLYAISLITSIVVAALLKMPLIQKSRPIRFSFETSILFPTPILALGIEAIFRNLFGDYITLAFFAGLFGALFSKYSDKIFGEP
;
A
#
# COMPACT_ATOMS: atom_id res chain seq x y z
N MET A 1 -15.67 -6.58 -12.96
CA MET A 1 -15.46 -7.37 -11.73
C MET A 1 -16.25 -6.71 -10.60
N GLN A 2 -16.55 -7.35 -9.47
CA GLN A 2 -17.03 -6.56 -8.31
C GLN A 2 -15.89 -5.68 -7.79
N ILE A 3 -16.06 -4.37 -7.79
CA ILE A 3 -15.04 -3.38 -7.36
C ILE A 3 -14.51 -3.69 -5.94
N LEU A 4 -15.40 -4.12 -5.04
CA LEU A 4 -15.03 -4.54 -3.68
C LEU A 4 -14.02 -5.69 -3.66
N VAL A 5 -14.10 -6.63 -4.62
CA VAL A 5 -13.16 -7.75 -4.72
C VAL A 5 -11.79 -7.25 -5.17
N LEU A 6 -11.72 -6.32 -6.13
CA LEU A 6 -10.45 -5.75 -6.58
C LEU A 6 -9.77 -4.95 -5.47
N TYR A 7 -10.52 -4.13 -4.73
CA TYR A 7 -9.99 -3.44 -3.56
C TYR A 7 -9.52 -4.40 -2.47
N ALA A 8 -10.26 -5.48 -2.19
CA ALA A 8 -9.85 -6.49 -1.23
C ALA A 8 -8.55 -7.18 -1.64
N ILE A 9 -8.39 -7.52 -2.92
CA ILE A 9 -7.16 -8.12 -3.47
C ILE A 9 -5.98 -7.17 -3.29
N SER A 10 -6.12 -5.89 -3.68
CA SER A 10 -5.05 -4.89 -3.52
C SER A 10 -4.67 -4.70 -2.04
N LEU A 11 -5.67 -4.56 -1.17
CA LEU A 11 -5.49 -4.42 0.27
C LEU A 11 -4.73 -5.61 0.87
N ILE A 12 -5.23 -6.83 0.65
CA ILE A 12 -4.60 -8.04 1.21
C ILE A 12 -3.19 -8.22 0.67
N THR A 13 -3.00 -8.02 -0.64
CA THR A 13 -1.68 -8.12 -1.27
C THR A 13 -0.70 -7.13 -0.63
N SER A 14 -1.11 -5.87 -0.41
CA SER A 14 -0.24 -4.86 0.20
C SER A 14 0.18 -5.23 1.62
N ILE A 15 -0.74 -5.75 2.44
CA ILE A 15 -0.46 -6.17 3.81
C ILE A 15 0.50 -7.35 3.83
N VAL A 16 0.25 -8.37 2.99
CA VAL A 16 1.11 -9.56 2.88
C VAL A 16 2.51 -9.17 2.41
N VAL A 17 2.61 -8.34 1.37
CA VAL A 17 3.91 -7.88 0.85
C VAL A 17 4.65 -7.04 1.89
N ALA A 18 3.99 -6.10 2.57
CA ALA A 18 4.61 -5.31 3.63
C ALA A 18 5.10 -6.17 4.81
N ALA A 19 4.35 -7.20 5.18
CA ALA A 19 4.75 -8.17 6.19
C ALA A 19 5.99 -8.98 5.74
N LEU A 20 6.01 -9.47 4.50
CA LEU A 20 7.17 -10.15 3.90
C LEU A 20 8.41 -9.24 3.85
N LEU A 21 8.19 -7.94 3.64
CA LEU A 21 9.22 -6.91 3.65
C LEU A 21 9.69 -6.50 5.05
N LYS A 22 9.14 -7.12 6.11
CA LYS A 22 9.46 -6.91 7.53
C LYS A 22 9.20 -5.48 8.02
N MET A 23 8.19 -4.81 7.46
CA MET A 23 7.73 -3.52 7.98
C MET A 23 7.11 -3.70 9.38
N PRO A 24 7.22 -2.73 10.29
CA PRO A 24 6.57 -2.84 11.59
C PRO A 24 5.04 -2.79 11.41
N LEU A 25 4.30 -3.46 12.30
CA LEU A 25 2.84 -3.51 12.19
C LEU A 25 2.20 -2.12 12.31
N ILE A 26 2.70 -1.34 13.26
CA ILE A 26 2.30 0.04 13.56
C ILE A 26 3.57 0.90 13.55
N GLN A 27 3.41 2.18 13.27
CA GLN A 27 4.45 3.20 13.40
C GLN A 27 5.12 3.13 14.78
N LYS A 28 6.45 3.26 14.81
CA LYS A 28 7.25 3.11 16.02
C LYS A 28 7.32 4.43 16.79
N SER A 29 7.29 5.58 16.11
CA SER A 29 7.40 6.88 16.75
C SER A 29 6.12 7.21 17.53
N ARG A 30 6.30 7.73 18.74
CA ARG A 30 5.23 8.34 19.53
C ARG A 30 5.72 9.70 20.05
N PRO A 31 4.93 10.79 19.91
CA PRO A 31 3.66 10.86 19.16
C PRO A 31 3.90 10.68 17.66
N ILE A 32 2.91 10.12 16.96
CA ILE A 32 2.93 9.97 15.50
C ILE A 32 2.99 11.37 14.88
N ARG A 33 4.15 11.77 14.38
CA ARG A 33 4.37 13.09 13.77
C ARG A 33 4.52 13.03 12.26
N PHE A 34 4.88 11.86 11.73
CA PHE A 34 5.18 11.68 10.31
C PHE A 34 4.24 10.66 9.70
N SER A 35 3.34 11.13 8.83
CA SER A 35 2.38 10.27 8.12
C SER A 35 3.05 9.22 7.23
N PHE A 36 4.31 9.44 6.84
CA PHE A 36 5.08 8.51 6.03
C PHE A 36 6.00 7.60 6.82
N GLU A 37 5.95 7.64 8.15
CA GLU A 37 6.62 6.62 8.94
C GLU A 37 6.05 5.24 8.59
N THR A 38 6.92 4.36 8.16
CA THR A 38 6.56 3.14 7.45
C THR A 38 5.95 2.09 8.38
N SER A 39 4.73 1.63 8.07
CA SER A 39 4.13 0.47 8.75
C SER A 39 3.20 -0.33 7.84
N ILE A 40 2.87 -1.55 8.27
CA ILE A 40 1.95 -2.45 7.55
C ILE A 40 0.54 -1.85 7.50
N LEU A 41 0.08 -1.22 8.58
CA LEU A 41 -1.29 -0.70 8.68
C LEU A 41 -1.43 0.70 8.09
N PHE A 42 -0.37 1.51 8.11
CA PHE A 42 -0.38 2.85 7.55
C PHE A 42 1.03 3.30 7.13
N PRO A 43 1.22 3.87 5.93
CA PRO A 43 0.21 4.18 4.90
C PRO A 43 -0.08 3.05 3.89
N THR A 44 0.57 1.87 4.03
CA THR A 44 0.57 0.77 3.04
C THR A 44 -0.79 0.48 2.36
N PRO A 45 -1.89 0.17 3.09
CA PRO A 45 -3.13 -0.21 2.44
C PRO A 45 -3.79 0.96 1.71
N ILE A 46 -3.62 2.19 2.21
CA ILE A 46 -4.18 3.39 1.58
C ILE A 46 -3.52 3.65 0.23
N LEU A 47 -2.19 3.52 0.16
CA LEU A 47 -1.46 3.65 -1.11
C LEU A 47 -1.90 2.59 -2.11
N ALA A 48 -2.04 1.35 -1.66
CA ALA A 48 -2.51 0.24 -2.50
C ALA A 48 -3.91 0.47 -3.07
N LEU A 49 -4.85 0.96 -2.25
CA LEU A 49 -6.21 1.29 -2.70
C LEU A 49 -6.22 2.46 -3.69
N GLY A 50 -5.40 3.48 -3.45
CA GLY A 50 -5.25 4.61 -4.37
C GLY A 50 -4.68 4.21 -5.73
N ILE A 51 -3.62 3.38 -5.74
CA ILE A 51 -3.02 2.87 -6.98
C ILE A 51 -3.99 1.94 -7.71
N GLU A 52 -4.76 1.11 -6.99
CA GLU A 52 -5.79 0.25 -7.59
C GLU A 52 -6.82 1.09 -8.34
N ALA A 53 -7.31 2.17 -7.71
CA ALA A 53 -8.30 3.04 -8.32
C ALA A 53 -7.77 3.68 -9.61
N ILE A 54 -6.49 4.09 -9.61
CA ILE A 54 -5.82 4.62 -10.80
C ILE A 54 -5.70 3.54 -11.89
N PHE A 55 -5.20 2.36 -11.56
CA PHE A 55 -5.02 1.26 -12.53
C PHE A 55 -6.34 0.84 -13.16
N ARG A 56 -7.39 0.71 -12.34
CA ARG A 56 -8.72 0.37 -12.81
C ARG A 56 -9.28 1.41 -13.77
N ASN A 57 -9.10 2.70 -13.46
CA ASN A 57 -9.58 3.78 -14.31
C ASN A 57 -8.79 3.92 -15.62
N LEU A 58 -7.50 3.62 -15.62
CA LEU A 58 -6.64 3.74 -16.81
C LEU A 58 -6.66 2.51 -17.71
N PHE A 59 -6.74 1.31 -17.13
CA PHE A 59 -6.50 0.07 -17.84
C PHE A 59 -7.66 -0.92 -17.76
N GLY A 60 -8.52 -0.84 -16.73
CA GLY A 60 -9.72 -1.67 -16.57
C GLY A 60 -9.71 -2.61 -15.35
N ASP A 61 -10.80 -3.38 -15.21
CA ASP A 61 -11.10 -4.23 -14.04
C ASP A 61 -10.39 -5.60 -14.07
N TYR A 62 -9.08 -5.63 -13.83
CA TYR A 62 -8.29 -6.88 -13.84
C TYR A 62 -7.73 -7.26 -12.48
N ILE A 63 -7.89 -8.52 -12.07
CA ILE A 63 -7.29 -9.09 -10.84
C ILE A 63 -5.78 -8.88 -10.83
N THR A 64 -5.12 -9.10 -11.97
CA THR A 64 -3.67 -8.91 -12.12
C THR A 64 -3.27 -7.48 -11.79
N LEU A 65 -4.04 -6.48 -12.21
CA LEU A 65 -3.76 -5.08 -11.89
C LEU A 65 -3.99 -4.78 -10.40
N ALA A 66 -5.04 -5.33 -9.79
CA ALA A 66 -5.27 -5.18 -8.35
C ALA A 66 -4.14 -5.78 -7.51
N PHE A 67 -3.60 -6.94 -7.92
CA PHE A 67 -2.41 -7.52 -7.31
C PHE A 67 -1.20 -6.59 -7.44
N PHE A 68 -0.91 -6.08 -8.64
CA PHE A 68 0.21 -5.16 -8.84
C PHE A 68 0.03 -3.83 -8.09
N ALA A 69 -1.19 -3.32 -7.97
CA ALA A 69 -1.48 -2.15 -7.16
C ALA A 69 -1.13 -2.37 -5.68
N GLY A 70 -1.47 -3.55 -5.14
CA GLY A 70 -1.08 -3.94 -3.78
C GLY A 70 0.43 -4.07 -3.61
N LEU A 71 1.11 -4.71 -4.57
CA LEU A 71 2.57 -4.83 -4.60
C LEU A 71 3.24 -3.45 -4.61
N PHE A 72 2.82 -2.56 -5.52
CA PHE A 72 3.38 -1.21 -5.61
C PHE A 72 3.05 -0.38 -4.37
N GLY A 73 1.84 -0.47 -3.82
CA GLY A 73 1.47 0.23 -2.58
C GLY A 73 2.41 -0.12 -1.42
N ALA A 74 2.74 -1.40 -1.24
CA ALA A 74 3.69 -1.86 -0.23
C ALA A 74 5.13 -1.39 -0.51
N LEU A 75 5.59 -1.45 -1.76
CA LEU A 75 6.92 -0.96 -2.14
C LEU A 75 7.05 0.55 -1.94
N PHE A 76 6.08 1.33 -2.41
CA PHE A 76 6.02 2.78 -2.18
C PHE A 76 6.02 3.10 -0.70
N SER A 77 5.22 2.37 0.10
CA SER A 77 5.22 2.57 1.55
C SER A 77 6.53 2.19 2.20
N LYS A 78 7.28 1.19 1.72
CA LYS A 78 8.58 0.82 2.29
C LYS A 78 9.66 1.86 2.03
N TYR A 79 9.58 2.52 0.88
CA TYR A 79 10.60 3.47 0.43
C TYR A 79 10.13 4.93 0.55
N SER A 80 9.03 5.19 1.25
CA SER A 80 8.51 6.56 1.43
C SER A 80 9.54 7.50 2.04
N ASP A 81 10.31 7.04 3.02
CA ASP A 81 11.36 7.84 3.66
C ASP A 81 12.46 8.26 2.66
N LYS A 82 12.70 7.47 1.60
CA LYS A 82 13.66 7.82 0.54
C LYS A 82 13.07 8.75 -0.52
N ILE A 83 11.75 8.71 -0.70
CA ILE A 83 11.04 9.49 -1.72
C ILE A 83 10.70 10.88 -1.19
N PHE A 84 10.24 10.95 0.06
CA PHE A 84 9.72 12.17 0.68
C PHE A 84 10.68 12.79 1.69
N GLY A 85 11.86 12.18 1.90
CA GLY A 85 12.83 12.60 2.90
C GLY A 85 12.66 11.84 4.22
N GLU A 86 13.76 11.68 4.95
CA GLU A 86 13.73 11.08 6.27
C GLU A 86 12.89 11.97 7.22
N PRO A 87 12.10 11.36 8.13
CA PRO A 87 11.46 12.11 9.22
C PRO A 87 12.49 12.83 10.12
#